data_AF-A0A967WAE3-F1
#
_entry.id   AF-A0A967WAE3-F1
#
_cell.length_a   1.000
_cell.length_b   1.000
_cell.length_c   1.000
_cell.angle_alpha   90.00
_cell.angle_beta   90.00
_cell.angle_gamma   90.00
#
_symmetry.space_group_name_H-M   'P 1'
#
loop_
_entity.id
_entity.type
_entity.pdbx_description
1 polymer ?
#
loop_
_entity_poly.entity_id
_entity_poly.type
_entity_poly.pdbx_seq_one_letter_code
_entity_poly.pdbx_strand_id
1 'polypeptide(L)'
;MREAWPGLPVELRRRLIARLVEIAEADFEVDFGAVFRVGLDDADPEVRAKAIDGLWEDEDVRLVPLLAAFVREDEAPAVREAAAKSLGRFVLLGELEKIRPAPRTMAYEALLASIQDPEELLEVRRRALESLAYTSNETVTELIREAHAAPEEK
;
A
#
# COMPACT_ATOMS: atom_id res chain seq x y z
N MET A 1 -16.68 16.24 7.44
CA MET A 1 -16.54 14.83 7.00
C MET A 1 -15.85 14.00 8.09
N ARG A 2 -14.63 14.33 8.52
CA ARG A 2 -13.90 13.63 9.60
C ARG A 2 -14.70 13.46 10.91
N GLU A 3 -15.51 14.43 11.32
CA GLU A 3 -16.30 14.33 12.56
C GLU A 3 -17.51 13.41 12.45
N ALA A 4 -18.17 13.36 11.29
CA ALA A 4 -19.37 12.55 11.07
C ALA A 4 -19.05 11.12 10.64
N TRP A 5 -17.87 10.90 10.04
CA TRP A 5 -17.45 9.63 9.46
C TRP A 5 -17.47 8.48 10.49
N PRO A 6 -16.88 8.59 11.69
CA PRO A 6 -16.90 7.51 12.68
C PRO A 6 -18.31 7.16 13.17
N GLY A 7 -19.26 8.09 13.08
CA GLY A 7 -20.65 7.89 13.49
C GLY A 7 -21.50 7.11 12.48
N LEU A 8 -21.01 6.87 11.26
CA LEU A 8 -21.71 6.06 10.27
C LEU A 8 -21.58 4.57 10.58
N PRO A 9 -22.61 3.73 10.30
CA PRO A 9 -22.49 2.28 10.40
C PRO A 9 -21.33 1.74 9.57
N VAL A 10 -20.59 0.76 10.09
CA VAL A 10 -19.38 0.24 9.43
C VAL A 10 -19.67 -0.30 8.02
N GLU A 11 -20.81 -0.97 7.83
CA GLU A 11 -21.27 -1.47 6.53
C GLU A 11 -21.57 -0.34 5.54
N LEU A 12 -21.95 0.84 6.03
CA LEU A 12 -22.10 2.01 5.18
C LEU A 12 -20.72 2.58 4.81
N ARG A 13 -19.77 2.68 5.75
CA ARG A 13 -18.41 3.18 5.47
C ARG A 13 -17.69 2.30 4.44
N ARG A 14 -17.76 0.97 4.60
CA ARG A 14 -17.24 -0.02 3.65
C ARG A 14 -17.83 0.16 2.25
N ARG A 15 -19.18 0.18 2.15
CA ARG A 15 -19.86 0.37 0.86
C ARG A 15 -19.53 1.71 0.21
N LEU A 16 -19.43 2.79 0.98
CA LEU A 16 -19.08 4.11 0.47
C LEU A 16 -17.67 4.13 -0.11
N ILE A 17 -16.66 3.68 0.65
CA ILE A 17 -15.28 3.65 0.15
C ILE A 17 -15.18 2.74 -1.08
N ALA A 18 -15.73 1.52 -1.03
CA ALA A 18 -15.69 0.61 -2.16
C ALA A 18 -16.29 1.24 -3.43
N ARG A 19 -17.45 1.91 -3.30
CA ARG A 19 -18.10 2.56 -4.42
C ARG A 19 -17.30 3.74 -4.97
N LEU A 20 -16.65 4.51 -4.11
CA LEU A 20 -15.80 5.63 -4.55
C LEU A 20 -14.55 5.14 -5.29
N VAL A 21 -13.96 4.02 -4.86
CA VAL A 21 -12.86 3.37 -5.59
C VAL A 21 -13.33 2.95 -6.98
N GLU A 22 -14.46 2.24 -7.09
CA GLU A 22 -15.01 1.81 -8.39
C GLU A 22 -15.26 2.99 -9.35
N ILE A 23 -15.73 4.13 -8.83
CA ILE A 23 -15.96 5.32 -9.64
C ILE A 23 -14.63 5.94 -10.09
N ALA A 24 -13.66 6.07 -9.18
CA ALA A 24 -12.33 6.61 -9.51
C ALA A 24 -11.56 5.73 -10.51
N GLU A 25 -11.74 4.41 -10.46
CA GLU A 25 -11.18 3.49 -11.46
C GLU A 25 -11.85 3.63 -12.84
N ALA A 26 -13.14 3.98 -12.87
CA ALA A 26 -13.90 4.11 -14.12
C ALA A 26 -13.74 5.49 -14.78
N ASP A 27 -13.47 6.52 -13.99
CA ASP A 27 -13.39 7.91 -14.43
C ASP A 27 -12.25 8.64 -13.69
N PHE A 28 -11.16 8.90 -14.40
CA PHE A 28 -9.98 9.57 -13.85
C PHE A 28 -10.19 11.08 -13.62
N GLU A 29 -11.31 11.67 -14.07
CA GLU A 29 -11.62 13.08 -13.82
C GLU A 29 -12.13 13.32 -12.40
N VAL A 30 -12.58 12.27 -11.70
CA VAL A 30 -13.06 12.38 -10.32
C VAL A 30 -11.92 12.26 -9.31
N ASP A 31 -11.90 13.14 -8.31
CA ASP A 31 -10.94 13.09 -7.20
C ASP A 31 -11.68 12.89 -5.86
N PHE A 32 -11.48 11.71 -5.27
CA PHE A 32 -11.97 11.37 -3.92
C PHE A 32 -10.84 11.23 -2.90
N GLY A 33 -9.62 11.71 -3.21
CA GLY A 33 -8.44 11.60 -2.36
C GLY A 33 -8.64 12.20 -0.96
N ALA A 34 -9.46 13.25 -0.84
CA ALA A 34 -9.83 13.80 0.46
C ALA A 34 -10.68 12.82 1.30
N VAL A 35 -11.54 12.02 0.67
CA VAL A 35 -12.37 11.01 1.34
C VAL A 35 -11.54 9.79 1.72
N PHE A 36 -10.69 9.31 0.81
CA PHE A 36 -9.78 8.21 1.12
C PHE A 36 -8.83 8.54 2.26
N ARG A 37 -8.30 9.78 2.34
CA ARG A 37 -7.49 10.25 3.48
C ARG A 37 -8.22 10.26 4.83
N VAL A 38 -9.56 10.22 4.86
CA VAL A 38 -10.31 9.98 6.10
C VAL A 38 -10.43 8.49 6.39
N GLY A 39 -10.63 7.68 5.36
CA GLY A 39 -10.68 6.22 5.47
C GLY A 39 -9.36 5.57 5.94
N LEU A 40 -8.21 6.23 5.73
CA LEU A 40 -6.92 5.77 6.27
C LEU A 40 -6.90 5.69 7.81
N ASP A 41 -7.67 6.54 8.49
CA ASP A 41 -7.75 6.59 9.96
C ASP A 41 -8.93 5.74 10.50
N ASP A 42 -9.62 4.94 9.67
CA ASP A 42 -10.79 4.17 10.10
C ASP A 42 -10.40 3.00 11.00
N ALA A 43 -11.23 2.72 12.01
CA ALA A 43 -11.05 1.56 12.89
C ALA A 43 -11.22 0.24 12.13
N ASP A 44 -12.04 0.24 11.07
CA ASP A 44 -12.31 -0.95 10.28
C ASP A 44 -11.22 -1.19 9.22
N PRO A 45 -10.57 -2.37 9.22
CA PRO A 45 -9.45 -2.65 8.32
C PRO A 45 -9.86 -2.72 6.84
N GLU A 46 -11.10 -3.10 6.53
CA GLU A 46 -11.57 -3.13 5.14
C GLU A 46 -11.68 -1.71 4.58
N VAL A 47 -12.13 -0.76 5.40
CA VAL A 47 -12.15 0.66 5.04
C VAL A 47 -10.74 1.19 4.82
N ARG A 48 -9.78 0.89 5.72
CA ARG A 48 -8.39 1.32 5.55
C ARG A 48 -7.76 0.76 4.27
N ALA A 49 -7.87 -0.55 4.04
CA ALA A 49 -7.31 -1.20 2.85
C ALA A 49 -7.87 -0.60 1.56
N LYS A 50 -9.19 -0.42 1.48
CA LYS A 50 -9.83 0.19 0.30
C LYS A 50 -9.52 1.68 0.14
N ALA A 51 -9.32 2.41 1.22
CA ALA A 51 -8.86 3.79 1.16
C ALA A 51 -7.43 3.90 0.61
N ILE A 52 -6.55 2.96 0.96
CA ILE A 52 -5.21 2.88 0.36
C ILE A 52 -5.31 2.59 -1.14
N ASP A 53 -6.13 1.61 -1.55
CA ASP A 53 -6.38 1.31 -2.97
C ASP A 53 -6.89 2.54 -3.72
N GLY A 54 -7.82 3.30 -3.15
CA GLY A 54 -8.37 4.52 -3.75
C GLY A 54 -7.36 5.64 -3.96
N LEU A 55 -6.23 5.62 -3.25
CA LEU A 55 -5.13 6.60 -3.39
C LEU A 55 -4.06 6.12 -4.39
N TRP A 56 -4.40 5.23 -5.33
CA TRP A 56 -3.43 4.63 -6.25
C TRP A 56 -2.77 5.63 -7.22
N GLU A 57 -3.41 6.76 -7.52
CA GLU A 57 -2.84 7.85 -8.34
C GLU A 57 -2.17 8.95 -7.50
N ASP A 58 -2.29 8.89 -6.17
CA ASP A 58 -1.81 9.97 -5.31
C ASP A 58 -0.29 9.89 -5.12
N GLU A 59 0.44 10.78 -5.79
CA GLU A 59 1.90 10.84 -5.73
C GLU A 59 2.42 11.73 -4.58
N ASP A 60 1.57 12.13 -3.63
CA ASP A 60 1.98 12.91 -2.47
C ASP A 60 2.89 12.10 -1.55
N VAL A 61 4.20 12.40 -1.59
CA VAL A 61 5.23 11.74 -0.78
C VAL A 61 4.99 11.81 0.73
N ARG A 62 4.08 12.67 1.20
CA ARG A 62 3.65 12.71 2.62
C ARG A 62 2.88 11.44 3.03
N LEU A 63 2.41 10.63 2.08
CA LEU A 63 1.78 9.34 2.35
C LEU A 63 2.80 8.25 2.74
N VAL A 64 4.06 8.37 2.30
CA VAL A 64 5.08 7.32 2.48
C VAL A 64 5.28 6.93 3.95
N PRO A 65 5.42 7.85 4.92
CA PRO A 65 5.59 7.47 6.33
C PRO A 65 4.41 6.66 6.87
N LEU A 66 3.18 7.02 6.50
CA LEU A 66 1.97 6.35 6.94
C LEU A 66 1.84 4.96 6.31
N LEU A 67 2.05 4.84 5.00
CA LEU A 67 2.04 3.56 4.29
C LEU A 67 3.13 2.62 4.83
N ALA A 68 4.33 3.14 5.12
CA ALA A 68 5.42 2.39 5.74
C ALA A 68 5.07 1.90 7.15
N ALA A 69 4.33 2.70 7.93
CA ALA A 69 3.80 2.26 9.21
C ALA A 69 2.76 1.15 9.03
N PHE A 70 1.82 1.28 8.09
CA PHE A 70 0.84 0.22 7.82
C PHE A 70 1.48 -1.11 7.45
N VAL A 71 2.48 -1.12 6.56
CA VAL A 71 3.21 -2.36 6.20
C VAL A 71 3.85 -3.03 7.41
N ARG A 72 4.32 -2.27 8.41
CA ARG A 72 5.04 -2.83 9.57
C ARG A 72 4.13 -3.15 10.75
N GLU A 73 3.07 -2.38 10.94
CA GLU A 73 2.39 -2.27 12.23
C GLU A 73 0.88 -2.54 12.16
N ASP A 74 0.24 -2.50 10.98
CA ASP A 74 -1.20 -2.75 10.91
C ASP A 74 -1.49 -4.24 11.20
N GLU A 75 -2.41 -4.50 12.13
CA GLU A 75 -2.78 -5.85 12.54
C GLU A 75 -3.40 -6.65 11.38
N ALA A 76 -4.09 -5.97 10.45
CA ALA A 76 -4.85 -6.60 9.39
C ALA A 76 -3.97 -6.86 8.15
N PRO A 77 -3.83 -8.13 7.72
CA PRO A 77 -3.03 -8.48 6.53
C PRO A 77 -3.43 -7.74 5.26
N ALA A 78 -4.74 -7.53 5.05
CA ALA A 78 -5.25 -6.82 3.89
C ALA A 78 -4.79 -5.36 3.82
N VAL A 79 -4.60 -4.71 4.98
CA VAL A 79 -4.09 -3.33 5.04
C VAL A 79 -2.59 -3.32 4.74
N ARG A 80 -1.83 -4.27 5.30
CA ARG A 80 -0.40 -4.43 4.99
C ARG A 80 -0.16 -4.71 3.51
N GLU A 81 -0.97 -5.59 2.91
CA GLU A 81 -0.93 -5.91 1.47
C GLU A 81 -1.17 -4.65 0.62
N ALA A 82 -2.26 -3.93 0.88
CA ALA A 82 -2.61 -2.71 0.15
C ALA A 82 -1.52 -1.63 0.31
N ALA A 83 -0.98 -1.46 1.52
CA ALA A 83 0.09 -0.52 1.79
C ALA A 83 1.39 -0.89 1.06
N ALA A 84 1.76 -2.17 1.05
CA ALA A 84 2.95 -2.66 0.34
C ALA A 84 2.85 -2.37 -1.16
N LYS A 85 1.71 -2.71 -1.77
CA LYS A 85 1.42 -2.40 -3.17
C LYS A 85 1.50 -0.89 -3.45
N SER A 86 0.93 -0.07 -2.58
CA SER A 86 0.92 1.40 -2.74
C SER A 86 2.32 2.02 -2.62
N LEU A 87 3.18 1.49 -1.74
CA LEU A 87 4.59 1.91 -1.63
C LEU A 87 5.40 1.65 -2.92
N GLY A 88 5.06 0.61 -3.70
CA GLY A 88 5.70 0.33 -4.98
C GLY A 88 5.67 1.51 -5.95
N ARG A 89 4.60 2.33 -5.93
CA ARG A 89 4.54 3.57 -6.71
C ARG A 89 5.63 4.55 -6.32
N PHE A 90 5.88 4.74 -5.03
CA PHE A 90 6.92 5.66 -4.54
C PHE A 90 8.34 5.12 -4.77
N VAL A 91 8.52 3.80 -4.78
CA VAL A 91 9.76 3.17 -5.24
C VAL A 91 10.02 3.53 -6.71
N LEU A 92 9.04 3.29 -7.59
CA LEU A 92 9.13 3.61 -9.01
C LEU A 92 9.39 5.11 -9.25
N LEU A 93 8.66 6.00 -8.57
CA LEU A 93 8.89 7.45 -8.67
C LEU A 93 10.31 7.83 -8.26
N GLY A 94 10.86 7.14 -7.26
CA GLY A 94 12.25 7.30 -6.84
C GLY A 94 13.27 6.83 -7.87
N GLU A 95 13.04 5.67 -8.51
CA GLU A 95 13.89 5.18 -9.62
C GLU A 95 13.85 6.12 -10.83
N LEU A 96 12.70 6.77 -11.08
CA LEU A 96 12.52 7.76 -12.14
C LEU A 96 13.03 9.16 -11.75
N GLU A 97 13.67 9.32 -10.58
CA GLU A 97 14.17 10.60 -10.04
C GLU A 97 13.10 11.70 -9.93
N LYS A 98 11.82 11.31 -9.82
CA LYS A 98 10.67 12.24 -9.71
C LYS A 98 10.41 12.72 -8.28
N ILE A 99 11.00 12.06 -7.30
CA ILE A 99 10.89 12.41 -5.88
C ILE A 99 12.28 12.47 -5.22
N ARG A 100 12.37 13.12 -4.06
CA ARG A 100 13.61 13.16 -3.28
C ARG A 100 14.01 11.76 -2.81
N PRO A 101 15.30 11.50 -2.51
CA PRO A 101 15.76 10.18 -2.10
C PRO A 101 15.11 9.65 -0.82
N ALA A 102 14.87 10.51 0.18
CA ALA A 102 14.42 10.06 1.50
C ALA A 102 13.07 9.29 1.50
N PRO A 103 11.99 9.76 0.85
CA PRO A 103 10.77 8.96 0.69
C PRO A 103 11.00 7.62 -0.02
N ARG A 104 11.80 7.58 -1.10
CA ARG A 104 12.13 6.32 -1.78
C ARG A 104 12.84 5.35 -0.83
N THR A 105 13.85 5.82 -0.09
CA THR A 105 14.59 5.00 0.87
C THR A 105 13.67 4.42 1.94
N MET A 106 12.77 5.24 2.50
CA MET A 106 11.81 4.79 3.51
C MET A 106 10.84 3.74 2.97
N ALA A 107 10.33 3.93 1.74
CA ALA A 107 9.48 2.95 1.08
C ALA A 107 10.24 1.63 0.86
N TYR A 108 11.48 1.71 0.34
CA TYR A 108 12.33 0.55 0.08
C TYR A 108 12.61 -0.25 1.36
N GLU A 109 13.02 0.43 2.44
CA GLU A 109 13.35 -0.23 3.72
C GLU A 109 12.13 -0.90 4.35
N ALA A 110 10.95 -0.28 4.28
CA ALA A 110 9.72 -0.87 4.80
C ALA A 110 9.33 -2.16 4.05
N LEU A 111 9.41 -2.13 2.72
CA LEU A 111 9.12 -3.29 1.88
C LEU A 111 10.14 -4.40 2.07
N LEU A 112 11.43 -4.06 2.15
CA LEU A 112 12.49 -5.04 2.37
C LEU A 112 12.34 -5.73 3.72
N ALA A 113 12.02 -4.98 4.78
CA ALA A 113 11.77 -5.54 6.10
C ALA A 113 10.60 -6.55 6.09
N SER A 114 9.50 -6.22 5.38
CA SER A 114 8.35 -7.13 5.24
C SER A 114 8.72 -8.42 4.51
N ILE A 115 9.53 -8.37 3.45
CA ILE A 115 9.99 -9.57 2.71
C ILE A 115 10.84 -10.50 3.60
N GLN A 116 11.68 -9.89 4.44
CA GLN A 116 12.64 -10.58 5.30
C GLN A 116 12.04 -11.08 6.62
N ASP A 117 10.83 -10.65 6.97
CA ASP A 117 10.12 -11.13 8.15
C ASP A 117 9.59 -12.56 7.91
N PRO A 118 10.08 -13.58 8.65
CA PRO A 118 9.62 -14.95 8.50
C PRO A 118 8.19 -15.17 9.02
N GLU A 119 7.69 -14.28 9.90
CA GLU A 119 6.33 -14.36 10.45
C GLU A 119 5.31 -13.60 9.58
N GLU A 120 5.77 -12.83 8.60
CA GLU A 120 4.89 -12.12 7.69
C GLU A 120 4.20 -13.09 6.73
N LEU A 121 2.93 -12.79 6.44
CA LEU A 121 2.11 -13.58 5.55
C LEU A 121 2.64 -13.54 4.12
N LEU A 122 2.62 -14.70 3.46
CA LEU A 122 3.15 -14.90 2.11
C LEU A 122 2.62 -13.86 1.12
N GLU A 123 1.33 -13.53 1.18
CA GLU A 123 0.71 -12.54 0.28
C GLU A 123 1.30 -11.13 0.45
N VAL A 124 1.58 -10.72 1.69
CA VAL A 124 2.19 -9.41 1.96
C VAL A 124 3.64 -9.39 1.47
N ARG A 125 4.41 -10.47 1.75
CA ARG A 125 5.79 -10.65 1.26
C ARG A 125 5.84 -10.60 -0.28
N ARG A 126 4.89 -11.25 -0.94
CA ARG A 126 4.74 -11.24 -2.41
C ARG A 126 4.49 -9.84 -2.94
N ARG A 127 3.54 -9.08 -2.38
CA ARG A 127 3.29 -7.69 -2.81
C ARG A 127 4.48 -6.78 -2.55
N ALA A 128 5.18 -6.98 -1.44
CA ALA A 128 6.37 -6.22 -1.15
C ALA A 128 7.48 -6.50 -2.17
N LEU A 129 7.68 -7.77 -2.54
CA LEU A 129 8.63 -8.17 -3.57
C LEU A 129 8.25 -7.63 -4.96
N GLU A 130 6.99 -7.76 -5.36
CA GLU A 130 6.46 -7.17 -6.61
C GLU A 130 6.73 -5.65 -6.65
N SER A 131 6.54 -4.96 -5.52
CA SER A 131 6.74 -3.52 -5.39
C SER A 131 8.22 -3.10 -5.45
N LEU A 132 9.14 -3.98 -5.05
CA LEU A 132 10.57 -3.76 -5.16
C LEU A 132 11.15 -4.14 -6.53
N ALA A 133 10.39 -4.84 -7.38
CA ALA A 133 10.85 -5.27 -8.70
C ALA A 133 11.20 -4.10 -9.65
N TYR A 134 10.73 -2.89 -9.36
CA TYR A 134 11.16 -1.68 -10.07
C TYR A 134 12.63 -1.33 -9.85
N THR A 135 13.21 -1.77 -8.73
CA THR A 135 14.61 -1.48 -8.41
C THR A 135 15.54 -2.46 -9.12
N SER A 136 16.56 -1.91 -9.78
CA SER A 136 17.60 -2.71 -10.44
C SER A 136 18.76 -2.98 -9.48
N ASN A 137 18.51 -3.67 -8.37
CA ASN A 137 19.58 -4.03 -7.43
C ASN A 137 19.71 -5.55 -7.23
N GLU A 138 20.94 -5.96 -6.90
CA GLU A 138 21.32 -7.38 -6.78
C GLU A 138 20.53 -8.08 -5.67
N THR A 139 20.23 -7.37 -4.57
CA THR A 139 19.41 -7.86 -3.46
C THR A 139 18.01 -8.30 -3.92
N VAL A 140 17.31 -7.46 -4.69
CA VAL A 140 15.97 -7.80 -5.21
C VAL A 140 16.05 -8.93 -6.24
N THR A 141 17.12 -8.96 -7.04
CA THR A 141 17.34 -10.03 -8.00
C THR A 141 17.49 -11.39 -7.31
N GLU A 142 18.23 -11.48 -6.21
CA GLU A 142 18.32 -12.73 -5.44
C GLU A 142 17.00 -13.09 -4.77
N LEU A 143 16.29 -12.12 -4.17
CA LEU A 143 14.98 -12.37 -3.55
C LEU A 143 13.94 -12.91 -4.55
N ILE A 144 13.94 -12.42 -5.79
CA ILE A 144 13.08 -12.96 -6.87
C ILE A 144 13.45 -14.42 -7.18
N ARG A 145 14.73 -14.76 -7.24
CA ARG A 145 15.17 -16.14 -7.50
C ARG A 145 14.82 -17.08 -6.35
N GLU A 146 14.99 -16.62 -5.11
CA GLU A 146 14.62 -17.36 -3.90
C GLU A 146 13.11 -17.64 -3.87
N ALA A 147 12.28 -16.64 -4.17
CA ALA A 147 10.82 -16.80 -4.24
C ALA A 147 10.39 -17.85 -5.28
N HIS A 148 10.96 -17.80 -6.49
CA HIS A 148 10.67 -18.79 -7.55
C HIS A 148 11.18 -20.21 -7.23
N ALA A 149 12.17 -20.34 -6.34
CA ALA A 149 12.70 -21.64 -5.91
C ALA A 149 11.91 -22.23 -4.73
N ALA A 150 11.03 -21.46 -4.09
CA ALA A 150 10.30 -21.88 -2.90
C ALA A 150 9.28 -22.99 -3.20
N PRO A 151 9.09 -23.97 -2.30
CA PRO A 151 8.13 -25.07 -2.50
C PRO A 151 6.66 -24.63 -2.59
N GLU A 152 6.38 -23.41 -2.13
CA GLU A 152 5.04 -22.82 -1.97
C GLU A 152 4.41 -22.36 -3.30
N GLU A 153 5.17 -22.37 -4.41
CA GLU A 153 4.67 -22.12 -5.77
C GLU A 153 4.12 -23.36 -6.50
N LYS A 154 4.17 -24.58 -5.91
CA LYS A 154 3.71 -25.83 -6.55
C LYS A 154 2.41 -26.40 -6.00
#